data_AF-A0A662SLT7-F1
#
_entry.id   AF-A0A662SLT7-F1
#
_cell.length_a   1.000
_cell.length_b   1.000
_cell.length_c   1.000
_cell.angle_alpha   90.00
_cell.angle_beta   90.00
_cell.angle_gamma   90.00
#
_symmetry.space_group_name_H-M   'P 1'
#
loop_
_entity.id
_entity.type
_entity.pdbx_description
1 polymer ?
#
loop_
_entity_poly.entity_id
_entity_poly.type
_entity_poly.pdbx_seq_one_letter_code
_entity_poly.pdbx_strand_id
1 'polypeptide(L)'
;MNEEEDKDMEELREVLSIVRSEVPGLLKDLIGPLKELMSLSVSPEEAKERARAIAAFYNELIEQGFPADLALELTRENFVNPYSLLKEVFSSSRKKEEM
;
A
#
# COMPACT_ATOMS: atom_id res chain seq x y z
N MET A 1 20.66 1.28 27.12
CA MET A 1 19.45 0.51 26.79
C MET A 1 18.48 0.80 27.92
N ASN A 2 17.38 1.48 27.61
CA ASN A 2 16.49 2.04 28.62
C ASN A 2 15.56 0.93 29.13
N GLU A 3 15.54 0.70 30.44
CA GLU A 3 14.69 -0.32 31.09
C GLU A 3 13.19 -0.12 30.80
N GLU A 4 12.77 1.10 30.46
CA GLU A 4 11.40 1.41 30.03
C GLU A 4 11.07 0.85 28.64
N GLU A 5 12.00 0.90 27.67
CA GLU A 5 11.78 0.31 26.34
C GLU A 5 11.64 -1.20 26.39
N ASP A 6 12.42 -1.86 27.26
CA ASP A 6 12.36 -3.32 27.43
C ASP A 6 11.02 -3.73 28.07
N LYS A 7 10.47 -2.92 28.98
CA LYS A 7 9.17 -3.17 29.60
C LYS A 7 8.01 -3.00 28.62
N ASP A 8 8.03 -1.94 27.81
CA ASP A 8 7.03 -1.69 26.77
C ASP A 8 7.01 -2.81 25.71
N MET A 9 8.20 -3.31 25.34
CA MET A 9 8.33 -4.44 24.42
C MET A 9 7.74 -5.74 24.99
N GLU A 10 7.91 -5.98 26.28
CA GLU A 10 7.41 -7.18 26.93
C GLU A 10 5.89 -7.14 27.13
N GLU A 11 5.34 -5.99 27.48
CA GLU A 11 3.89 -5.78 27.55
C GLU A 11 3.23 -5.94 26.16
N LEU A 12 3.85 -5.39 25.11
CA LEU A 12 3.38 -5.58 23.75
C LEU A 12 3.38 -7.06 23.33
N ARG A 13 4.42 -7.83 23.71
CA ARG A 13 4.48 -9.28 23.44
C ARG A 13 3.36 -10.03 24.13
N GLU A 14 3.05 -9.68 25.38
CA GLU A 14 1.98 -10.31 26.15
C GLU A 14 0.61 -10.05 25.49
N VAL A 15 0.35 -8.80 25.10
CA VAL A 15 -0.87 -8.42 24.37
C VAL A 15 -0.99 -9.18 23.05
N LEU A 16 0.08 -9.23 22.24
CA LEU A 16 0.08 -9.95 20.98
C LEU A 16 -0.13 -11.47 21.16
N SER A 17 0.37 -12.03 22.27
CA SER A 17 0.17 -13.44 22.64
C SER A 17 -1.29 -13.74 22.97
N ILE A 18 -1.95 -12.87 23.73
CA ILE A 18 -3.37 -12.98 24.09
C ILE A 18 -4.26 -12.82 22.85
N VAL A 19 -3.98 -11.82 22.01
CA VAL A 19 -4.72 -11.62 20.75
C VAL A 19 -4.60 -12.86 19.86
N ARG A 20 -3.43 -13.52 19.85
CA ARG A 20 -3.21 -14.77 19.12
C ARG A 20 -4.04 -15.94 19.64
N SER A 21 -4.20 -16.07 20.97
CA SER A 21 -4.92 -17.18 21.59
C SER A 21 -6.43 -17.00 21.52
N GLU A 22 -6.92 -15.81 21.86
CA GLU A 22 -8.34 -15.55 22.05
C GLU A 22 -9.06 -15.16 20.75
N VAL A 23 -8.37 -14.50 19.82
CA VAL A 23 -8.97 -13.99 18.58
C VAL A 23 -8.09 -14.30 17.36
N PRO A 24 -7.92 -15.59 17.00
CA PRO A 24 -7.08 -15.99 15.87
C PRO A 24 -7.55 -15.43 14.51
N GLY A 25 -8.81 -14.99 14.40
CA GLY A 25 -9.34 -14.27 13.24
C GLY A 25 -8.75 -12.85 13.10
N LEU A 26 -8.59 -12.12 14.20
CA LEU A 26 -8.09 -10.74 14.19
C LEU A 26 -6.67 -10.65 13.63
N LEU A 27 -5.79 -11.59 13.99
CA LEU A 27 -4.45 -11.66 13.42
C LEU A 27 -4.46 -11.97 11.93
N LYS A 28 -5.36 -12.85 11.45
CA LYS A 28 -5.49 -13.10 10.01
C LYS A 28 -5.95 -11.84 9.27
N ASP A 29 -6.89 -11.12 9.87
CA ASP A 29 -7.45 -9.87 9.32
C ASP A 29 -6.46 -8.70 9.37
N LEU A 30 -5.45 -8.73 10.26
CA LEU A 30 -4.34 -7.76 10.30
C LEU A 30 -3.16 -8.15 9.39
N ILE A 31 -2.83 -9.45 9.34
CA ILE A 31 -1.71 -9.97 8.54
C ILE A 31 -2.00 -9.86 7.04
N GLY A 32 -3.26 -10.03 6.61
CA GLY A 32 -3.64 -9.85 5.20
C GLY A 32 -3.25 -8.46 4.66
N PRO A 33 -3.77 -7.37 5.24
CA PRO A 33 -3.42 -6.00 4.88
C PRO A 33 -1.93 -5.69 5.06
N LEU A 34 -1.27 -6.22 6.10
CA LEU A 34 0.17 -6.02 6.31
C LEU A 34 1.02 -6.74 5.25
N LYS A 35 0.61 -7.93 4.82
CA LYS A 35 1.26 -8.69 3.75
C LYS A 35 1.08 -8.01 2.40
N GLU A 36 -0.09 -7.41 2.16
CA GLU A 36 -0.31 -6.52 1.03
C GLU A 36 0.59 -5.28 1.11
N LEU A 37 0.72 -4.64 2.27
CA LEU A 37 1.66 -3.53 2.52
C LEU A 37 3.12 -3.91 2.22
N MET A 38 3.55 -5.10 2.63
CA MET A 38 4.90 -5.61 2.33
C MET A 38 5.06 -5.99 0.86
N SER A 39 4.00 -6.42 0.18
CA SER A 39 4.03 -6.66 -1.27
C SER A 39 4.18 -5.38 -2.10
N LEU A 40 3.95 -4.22 -1.47
CA LEU A 40 4.21 -2.89 -2.05
C LEU A 40 5.63 -2.39 -1.81
N SER A 41 6.50 -3.17 -1.16
CA SER A 41 7.93 -2.90 -1.23
C SER A 41 8.42 -3.24 -2.64
N VAL A 42 8.08 -2.36 -3.58
CA VAL A 42 8.62 -2.38 -4.92
C VAL A 42 10.13 -2.22 -4.76
N SER A 43 10.88 -3.26 -5.10
CA SER A 43 12.34 -3.15 -5.09
C SER A 43 12.78 -1.95 -5.94
N PRO A 44 13.93 -1.33 -5.67
CA PRO A 44 14.41 -0.21 -6.49
C PRO A 44 14.44 -0.52 -7.99
N GLU A 45 14.67 -1.79 -8.37
CA GLU A 45 14.68 -2.21 -9.77
C GLU A 45 13.27 -2.29 -10.35
N GLU A 46 12.31 -2.90 -9.67
CA GLU A 46 10.89 -2.94 -10.11
C GLU A 46 10.31 -1.53 -10.21
N ALA A 47 10.71 -0.61 -9.32
CA ALA A 47 10.26 0.78 -9.34
C ALA A 47 10.80 1.50 -10.59
N LYS A 48 12.06 1.21 -10.95
CA LYS A 48 12.71 1.76 -12.12
C LYS A 48 12.13 1.20 -13.42
N GLU A 49 11.87 -0.10 -13.47
CA GLU A 49 11.21 -0.74 -14.61
C GLU A 49 9.80 -0.18 -14.83
N ARG A 50 9.03 -0.04 -13.75
CA ARG A 50 7.70 0.59 -13.80
C ARG A 50 7.77 2.04 -14.28
N ALA A 51 8.72 2.83 -13.80
CA ALA A 51 8.91 4.20 -14.26
C ALA A 51 9.24 4.27 -15.76
N ARG A 52 10.08 3.35 -16.27
CA ARG A 52 10.36 3.24 -17.71
C ARG A 52 9.10 2.90 -18.50
N ALA A 53 8.27 1.98 -18.02
CA ALA A 53 7.02 1.60 -18.70
C ALA A 53 6.03 2.77 -18.79
N ILE A 54 5.86 3.52 -17.68
CA ILE A 54 5.02 4.74 -17.65
C ILE A 54 5.52 5.76 -18.68
N ALA A 55 6.83 6.02 -18.71
CA ALA A 55 7.42 6.99 -19.62
C ALA A 55 7.29 6.56 -21.09
N ALA A 56 7.54 5.27 -21.39
CA ALA A 56 7.39 4.74 -22.74
C ALA A 56 5.95 4.85 -23.24
N PHE A 57 4.97 4.49 -22.40
CA PHE A 57 3.55 4.59 -22.74
C PHE A 57 3.12 6.04 -23.03
N TYR A 58 3.49 6.98 -22.16
CA TYR A 58 3.19 8.40 -22.36
C TYR A 58 3.82 8.92 -23.66
N ASN A 59 5.11 8.62 -23.90
CA ASN A 59 5.81 9.11 -25.09
C ASN A 59 5.20 8.54 -26.38
N GLU A 60 4.84 7.26 -26.41
CA GLU A 60 4.18 6.64 -27.56
C GLU A 60 2.86 7.36 -27.88
N LEU A 61 2.05 7.70 -26.87
CA LEU A 61 0.81 8.46 -27.10
C LEU A 61 1.09 9.83 -27.75
N ILE A 62 2.11 10.54 -27.28
CA ILE A 62 2.52 11.82 -27.87
C ILE A 62 2.99 11.63 -29.32
N GLU A 63 3.79 10.60 -29.59
CA GLU A 63 4.29 10.29 -30.94
C GLU A 63 3.16 9.92 -31.92
N GLN A 64 2.11 9.25 -31.43
CA GLN A 64 0.91 8.96 -32.20
C GLN A 64 -0.02 10.18 -32.37
N GLY A 65 0.37 11.35 -31.85
CA GLY A 65 -0.35 12.61 -32.05
C GLY A 65 -1.44 12.90 -31.03
N PHE A 66 -1.45 12.20 -29.89
CA PHE A 66 -2.40 12.52 -28.82
C PHE A 66 -2.05 13.87 -28.19
N PRO A 67 -3.05 14.70 -27.85
CA PRO A 67 -2.85 15.87 -26.99
C PRO A 67 -2.19 15.48 -25.67
N ALA A 68 -1.27 16.31 -25.18
CA ALA A 68 -0.45 15.99 -24.00
C ALA A 68 -1.27 15.82 -22.71
N ASP A 69 -2.35 16.58 -22.57
CA ASP A 69 -3.34 16.47 -21.51
C ASP A 69 -4.05 15.10 -21.54
N LEU A 70 -4.53 14.69 -22.72
CA LEU A 70 -5.17 13.39 -22.90
C LEU A 70 -4.18 12.23 -22.68
N ALA A 71 -2.96 12.34 -23.19
CA ALA A 71 -1.92 11.32 -22.99
C ALA A 71 -1.57 11.16 -21.50
N LEU A 72 -1.51 12.27 -20.78
CA LEU A 72 -1.25 12.27 -19.34
C LEU A 72 -2.42 11.68 -18.55
N GLU A 73 -3.66 11.97 -18.95
CA GLU A 73 -4.87 11.36 -18.38
C GLU A 73 -4.86 9.84 -18.56
N LEU A 74 -4.73 9.36 -19.81
CA LEU A 74 -4.67 7.93 -20.13
C LEU A 74 -3.53 7.21 -19.39
N THR A 75 -2.38 7.86 -19.26
CA THR A 75 -1.25 7.32 -18.49
C THR A 75 -1.60 7.16 -17.01
N ARG A 76 -2.28 8.14 -16.39
CA ARG A 76 -2.69 8.05 -14.98
C ARG A 76 -3.74 6.96 -14.75
N GLU A 77 -4.69 6.80 -15.68
CA GLU A 77 -5.73 5.78 -15.58
C GLU A 77 -5.16 4.36 -15.70
N ASN A 78 -4.17 4.16 -16.59
CA ASN A 78 -3.58 2.84 -16.82
C ASN A 78 -2.50 2.47 -15.79
N PHE A 79 -1.87 3.45 -15.15
CA PHE A 79 -0.81 3.23 -14.16
C PHE A 79 -1.21 3.79 -12.79
N VAL A 80 -2.21 3.16 -12.16
CA VAL A 80 -2.71 3.56 -10.84
C VAL A 80 -1.63 3.39 -9.76
N ASN A 81 -1.45 4.42 -8.93
CA ASN A 81 -0.56 4.35 -7.79
C ASN A 81 -1.12 3.34 -6.75
N PRO A 82 -0.40 2.28 -6.39
CA PRO A 82 -0.89 1.30 -5.41
C PRO A 82 -1.24 1.95 -4.06
N TYR A 83 -0.50 3.00 -3.68
CA TYR A 83 -0.75 3.74 -2.44
C TYR A 83 -2.07 4.52 -2.47
N SER A 84 -2.55 4.98 -3.64
CA SER A 84 -3.84 5.67 -3.71
C SER A 84 -5.00 4.70 -3.56
N LEU A 85 -4.91 3.50 -4.13
CA LEU A 85 -5.89 2.43 -3.94
C LEU A 85 -5.97 2.01 -2.46
N LEU A 86 -4.82 1.87 -1.80
CA LEU A 86 -4.80 1.62 -0.36
C LEU A 86 -5.48 2.74 0.43
N LYS A 87 -5.17 4.00 0.13
CA LYS A 87 -5.78 5.15 0.83
C LYS A 87 -7.29 5.14 0.68
N GLU A 88 -7.81 4.79 -0.50
CA GLU A 88 -9.25 4.62 -0.72
C GLU A 88 -9.83 3.49 0.13
N VAL A 89 -9.20 2.32 0.18
CA VAL A 89 -9.65 1.19 1.02
C VAL A 89 -9.62 1.56 2.52
N PHE A 90 -8.51 2.12 3.02
CA PHE A 90 -8.39 2.55 4.41
C PHE A 90 -9.39 3.65 4.77
N SER A 91 -9.65 4.60 3.87
CA SER A 91 -10.65 5.65 4.08
C SER A 91 -12.10 5.15 4.00
N SER A 92 -12.35 4.11 3.20
CA SER A 92 -13.66 3.48 3.06
C SER A 92 -14.04 2.67 4.30
N SER A 93 -13.05 2.02 4.95
CA SER A 93 -13.25 1.33 6.22
C SER A 93 -13.60 2.29 7.37
N ARG A 94 -12.98 3.48 7.43
CA ARG A 94 -13.30 4.49 8.45
C ARG A 94 -14.69 5.12 8.27
N LYS A 95 -15.21 5.20 7.04
CA LYS A 95 -16.53 5.77 6.74
C LYS A 95 -17.72 4.88 7.14
N LYS A 96 -17.48 3.59 7.40
CA LYS A 96 -18.50 2.62 7.82
C LYS A 96 -18.75 2.58 9.33
N GLU A 97 -17.86 3.13 10.15
CA GLU A 97 -18.02 3.22 11.62
C GLU A 97 -18.82 4.45 12.06
N GLU A 98 -19.06 5.42 11.17
CA GLU A 98 -19.84 6.64 11.45
C GLU A 98 -21.31 6.58 10.92
N MET A 99 -21.79 5.41 10.48
CA MET A 99 -23.16 5.17 10.00
C MET A 99 -23.93 4.16 10.85
#